data_AF-A0A7Y7C7H5-F1
#
_entry.id   AF-A0A7Y7C7H5-F1
#
_cell.length_a   1.000
_cell.length_b   1.000
_cell.length_c   1.000
_cell.angle_alpha   90.00
_cell.angle_beta   90.00
_cell.angle_gamma   90.00
#
_symmetry.space_group_name_H-M   'P 1'
#
loop_
_entity.id
_entity.type
_entity.pdbx_description
1 polymer ?
#
loop_
_entity_poly.entity_id
_entity_poly.type
_entity_poly.pdbx_seq_one_letter_code
_entity_poly.pdbx_strand_id
1 'polypeptide(L)'
;MRRLLALAVPLALMMGTGCVAHVHGPARHAPVQVIEYSYSSDHPIPDDFGGGWCPYSHVHVHDYEPTTTYYAYSDNAYYYSGPSVVWYWNDHPHAHGGLCNMHGRHSHDYYPNGGNIYRYERNRGYVWSRTHSASAGYGYVRPSTRPNALSL
;
A
#
# COMPACT_ATOMS: atom_id res chain seq x y z
N MET A 1 46.06 32.14 -59.56
CA MET A 1 45.08 31.12 -59.17
C MET A 1 45.24 30.80 -57.68
N ARG A 2 44.78 31.70 -56.79
CA ARG A 2 45.19 31.76 -55.36
C ARG A 2 43.99 31.73 -54.38
N ARG A 3 42.85 31.20 -54.82
CA ARG A 3 41.58 31.26 -54.07
C ARG A 3 41.00 29.90 -53.65
N LEU A 4 41.64 28.78 -54.00
CA LEU A 4 41.11 27.44 -53.70
C LEU A 4 41.62 26.84 -52.39
N LEU A 5 42.59 27.47 -51.72
CA LEU A 5 43.18 26.97 -50.47
C LEU A 5 42.41 27.37 -49.20
N ALA A 6 41.40 28.25 -49.30
CA ALA A 6 40.70 28.80 -48.14
C ALA A 6 39.51 27.94 -47.64
N LEU A 7 39.15 26.85 -48.33
CA LEU A 7 37.98 26.03 -48.01
C LEU A 7 38.29 24.63 -47.48
N ALA A 8 39.55 24.20 -47.49
CA ALA A 8 39.94 22.86 -47.02
C ALA A 8 40.21 22.78 -45.50
N VAL A 9 40.47 23.92 -44.84
CA VAL A 9 40.83 23.96 -43.42
C VAL A 9 39.65 23.68 -42.46
N PRO A 10 38.41 24.17 -42.69
CA PRO A 10 37.34 23.98 -41.70
C PRO A 10 36.74 22.56 -41.68
N LEU A 11 36.88 21.77 -42.75
CA LEU A 11 36.36 20.39 -42.77
C LEU A 11 37.21 19.42 -41.93
N ALA A 12 38.52 19.66 -41.81
CA ALA A 12 39.40 18.78 -41.04
C ALA A 12 39.19 18.91 -39.51
N LEU A 13 38.76 20.08 -39.02
CA LEU A 13 38.51 20.28 -37.58
C LEU A 13 37.20 19.66 -37.08
N MET A 14 36.22 19.40 -37.96
CA MET A 14 34.91 18.85 -37.55
C MET A 14 34.90 17.31 -37.43
N MET A 15 35.97 16.63 -37.82
CA MET A 15 36.10 15.17 -37.63
C MET A 15 36.62 14.78 -36.25
N GLY A 16 36.97 15.75 -35.39
CA GLY A 16 37.56 15.52 -34.07
C GLY A 16 36.56 15.40 -32.92
N THR A 17 35.26 15.59 -33.12
CA THR A 17 34.26 15.42 -32.05
C THR A 17 33.92 13.95 -31.91
N GLY A 18 34.84 13.19 -31.31
CA GLY A 18 34.60 11.80 -30.94
C GLY A 18 33.44 11.69 -29.95
N CYS A 19 32.44 10.87 -30.26
CA CYS A 19 31.41 10.51 -29.30
C CYS A 19 32.08 9.74 -28.15
N VAL A 20 32.00 10.26 -26.93
CA VAL A 20 32.36 9.48 -25.74
C VAL A 20 31.23 8.48 -25.53
N ALA A 21 31.46 7.22 -25.92
CA ALA A 21 30.57 6.13 -25.57
C ALA A 21 30.71 5.83 -24.07
N HIS A 22 29.75 6.29 -23.27
CA HIS A 22 29.64 5.87 -21.89
C HIS A 22 29.18 4.41 -21.84
N VAL A 23 30.13 3.49 -21.65
CA VAL A 23 29.83 2.09 -21.39
C VAL A 23 29.25 1.99 -19.98
N HIS A 24 27.94 1.83 -19.89
CA HIS A 24 27.29 1.47 -18.63
C HIS A 24 27.59 -0.01 -18.39
N GLY A 25 28.66 -0.30 -17.63
CA GLY A 25 28.85 -1.62 -17.09
C GLY A 25 27.64 -2.00 -16.22
N PRO A 26 27.30 -3.29 -16.08
CA PRO A 26 26.23 -3.70 -15.19
C PRO A 26 26.50 -3.11 -13.81
N ALA A 27 25.56 -2.30 -13.31
CA ALA A 27 25.65 -1.74 -11.98
C ALA A 27 25.87 -2.90 -11.01
N ARG A 28 26.99 -2.86 -10.27
CA ARG A 28 27.21 -3.80 -9.17
C ARG A 28 26.04 -3.60 -8.21
N HIS A 29 25.09 -4.53 -8.21
CA HIS A 29 24.02 -4.57 -7.23
C HIS A 29 24.69 -4.97 -5.92
N ALA A 30 25.03 -3.98 -5.10
CA ALA A 30 25.28 -4.24 -3.69
C ALA A 30 23.97 -4.80 -3.10
N PRO A 31 24.02 -5.86 -2.28
CA PRO A 31 22.83 -6.33 -1.61
C PRO A 31 22.26 -5.19 -0.75
N VAL A 32 20.99 -4.86 -0.94
CA VAL A 32 20.26 -3.97 -0.04
C VAL A 32 20.08 -4.76 1.25
N GLN A 33 20.72 -4.32 2.34
CA GLN A 33 20.47 -4.87 3.66
C GLN A 33 19.10 -4.35 4.12
N VAL A 34 18.11 -5.23 4.18
CA VAL A 34 16.82 -4.96 4.83
C VAL A 34 16.99 -5.27 6.31
N ILE A 35 16.75 -4.27 7.16
CA ILE A 35 16.72 -4.49 8.62
C ILE A 35 15.30 -4.89 8.96
N GLU A 36 15.14 -6.07 9.56
CA GLU A 36 13.85 -6.56 10.01
C GLU A 36 13.70 -6.36 11.52
N TYR A 37 12.50 -5.94 11.92
CA TYR A 37 12.10 -5.70 13.30
C TYR A 37 11.00 -6.69 13.67
N SER A 38 11.21 -7.45 14.75
CA SER A 38 10.21 -8.41 15.25
C SER A 38 9.17 -7.69 16.10
N TYR A 39 7.90 -7.92 15.80
CA TYR A 39 6.75 -7.40 16.54
C TYR A 39 5.96 -8.55 17.15
N SER A 40 5.36 -8.30 18.31
CA SER A 40 4.42 -9.22 18.96
C SER A 40 3.00 -8.66 18.88
N SER A 41 2.06 -9.54 18.54
CA SER A 41 0.63 -9.24 18.44
C SER A 41 0.31 -8.11 17.44
N ASP A 42 -0.94 -7.68 17.42
CA ASP A 42 -1.43 -6.67 16.50
C ASP A 42 -0.97 -5.27 16.92
N HIS A 43 -0.65 -4.42 15.94
CA HIS A 43 0.02 -3.14 16.23
C HIS A 43 -0.17 -2.12 15.09
N PRO A 44 0.05 -0.81 15.33
CA PRO A 44 -0.05 0.19 14.28
C PRO A 44 1.08 0.05 13.25
N ILE A 45 0.74 0.27 11.98
CA ILE A 45 1.71 0.38 10.88
C ILE A 45 2.08 1.86 10.75
N PRO A 46 3.38 2.22 10.70
CA PRO A 46 3.77 3.59 10.48
C PRO A 46 3.22 4.13 9.16
N ASP A 47 2.88 5.40 9.20
CA ASP A 47 2.18 6.10 8.15
C ASP A 47 2.96 6.02 6.82
N ASP A 48 4.29 6.16 6.88
CA ASP A 48 5.23 6.08 5.74
C ASP A 48 5.39 4.68 5.15
N PHE A 49 4.88 3.66 5.83
CA PHE A 49 4.83 2.26 5.39
C PHE A 49 3.40 1.83 4.99
N GLY A 50 2.53 2.81 4.71
CA GLY A 50 1.16 2.59 4.26
C GLY A 50 0.10 2.83 5.34
N GLY A 51 0.51 2.92 6.61
CA GLY A 51 -0.38 3.19 7.74
C GLY A 51 -1.38 2.06 8.04
N GLY A 52 -2.20 2.27 9.07
CA GLY A 52 -3.23 1.33 9.50
C GLY A 52 -2.80 0.43 10.64
N TRP A 53 -3.26 -0.82 10.62
CA TRP A 53 -3.12 -1.79 11.69
C TRP A 53 -2.70 -3.14 11.13
N CYS A 54 -1.63 -3.71 11.69
CA CYS A 54 -1.22 -5.07 11.42
C CYS A 54 -2.04 -6.03 12.30
N PRO A 55 -2.82 -6.96 11.73
CA PRO A 55 -3.75 -7.79 12.52
C PRO A 55 -3.15 -9.11 13.01
N TYR A 56 -1.83 -9.31 12.89
CA TYR A 56 -1.22 -10.59 13.23
C TYR A 56 -1.04 -10.75 14.74
N SER A 57 -1.71 -11.73 15.33
CA SER A 57 -1.66 -12.00 16.77
C SER A 57 -0.39 -12.70 17.24
N HIS A 58 0.43 -13.21 16.33
CA HIS A 58 1.68 -13.94 16.62
C HIS A 58 2.91 -13.06 16.34
N VAL A 59 4.09 -13.51 16.78
CA VAL A 59 5.34 -12.81 16.47
C VAL A 59 5.60 -12.85 14.96
N HIS A 60 5.87 -11.68 14.39
CA HIS A 60 6.11 -11.52 12.95
C HIS A 60 7.09 -10.36 12.72
N VAL A 61 7.62 -10.22 11.51
CA VAL A 61 8.65 -9.22 11.19
C VAL A 61 8.14 -8.21 10.18
N HIS A 62 8.68 -6.99 10.27
CA HIS A 62 8.51 -5.93 9.29
C HIS A 62 9.82 -5.19 9.03
N ASP A 63 9.89 -4.47 7.91
CA ASP A 63 11.03 -3.64 7.49
C ASP A 63 10.98 -2.21 8.06
N TYR A 64 10.05 -1.94 8.98
CA TYR A 64 9.89 -0.66 9.65
C TYR A 64 10.18 -0.73 11.15
N GLU A 65 10.87 0.29 11.64
CA GLU A 65 11.21 0.45 13.06
C GLU A 65 9.98 0.90 13.88
N PRO A 66 9.80 0.38 15.12
CA PRO A 66 8.72 0.80 15.99
C PRO A 66 8.95 2.23 16.51
N THR A 67 7.84 2.94 16.75
CA THR A 67 7.91 4.20 17.49
C THR A 67 8.36 3.95 18.94
N THR A 68 9.17 4.82 19.52
CA THR A 68 9.68 4.62 20.90
C THR A 68 8.64 4.88 22.00
N THR A 69 7.52 5.52 21.69
CA THR A 69 6.54 5.97 22.70
C THR A 69 5.68 4.83 23.27
N TYR A 70 5.31 3.86 22.45
CA TYR A 70 4.27 2.85 22.79
C TYR A 70 4.74 1.41 22.67
N TYR A 71 6.06 1.19 22.59
CA TYR A 71 6.63 -0.13 22.44
C TYR A 71 7.64 -0.41 23.55
N ALA A 72 7.55 -1.62 24.11
CA ALA A 72 8.58 -2.19 24.96
C ALA A 72 9.28 -3.34 24.22
N TYR A 73 10.58 -3.46 24.38
CA TYR A 73 11.35 -4.56 23.81
C TYR A 73 11.62 -5.62 24.88
N SER A 74 11.18 -6.85 24.63
CA SER A 74 11.40 -8.04 25.47
C SER A 74 11.43 -9.27 24.56
N ASP A 75 11.97 -10.40 25.02
CA ASP A 75 11.85 -11.70 24.32
C ASP A 75 12.16 -11.65 22.80
N ASN A 76 13.11 -10.78 22.43
CA ASN A 76 13.52 -10.53 21.05
C ASN A 76 12.42 -9.99 20.12
N ALA A 77 11.41 -9.30 20.66
CA ALA A 77 10.32 -8.65 19.92
C ALA A 77 9.85 -7.33 20.59
N TYR A 78 9.22 -6.48 19.79
CA TYR A 78 8.55 -5.27 20.25
C TYR A 78 7.09 -5.53 20.59
N TYR A 79 6.68 -5.12 21.79
CA TYR A 79 5.34 -5.29 22.33
C TYR A 79 4.65 -3.93 22.36
N TYR A 80 3.55 -3.80 21.63
CA TYR A 80 2.75 -2.59 21.63
C TYR A 80 1.92 -2.49 22.94
N SER A 81 1.98 -1.34 23.59
CA SER A 81 1.25 -1.03 24.84
C SER A 81 0.47 0.29 24.77
N GLY A 82 0.43 0.91 23.58
CA GLY A 82 -0.31 2.14 23.36
C GLY A 82 -1.82 1.92 23.18
N PRO A 83 -2.59 3.01 23.12
CA PRO A 83 -4.02 2.93 22.82
C PRO A 83 -4.25 2.49 21.38
N SER A 84 -5.29 1.69 21.13
CA SER A 84 -5.74 1.30 19.79
C SER A 84 -6.60 2.39 19.15
N VAL A 85 -6.09 3.60 18.91
CA VAL A 85 -6.88 4.66 18.25
C VAL A 85 -6.93 4.42 16.75
N VAL A 86 -8.07 3.91 16.28
CA VAL A 86 -8.30 3.60 14.87
C VAL A 86 -9.25 4.63 14.27
N TRP A 87 -8.83 5.27 13.18
CA TRP A 87 -9.64 6.25 12.46
C TRP A 87 -10.47 5.58 11.38
N TYR A 88 -11.74 5.98 11.27
CA TYR A 88 -12.69 5.59 10.26
C TYR A 88 -13.26 6.81 9.55
N TRP A 89 -13.74 6.59 8.33
CA TRP A 89 -14.41 7.61 7.53
C TRP A 89 -15.82 7.19 7.15
N ASN A 90 -16.79 8.04 7.46
CA ASN A 90 -18.22 7.80 7.24
C ASN A 90 -18.71 6.51 7.93
N ASP A 91 -19.91 6.05 7.57
CA ASP A 91 -20.53 4.89 8.18
C ASP A 91 -19.70 3.60 8.02
N HIS A 92 -19.74 2.72 9.03
CA HIS A 92 -19.07 1.42 8.99
C HIS A 92 -19.61 0.44 10.05
N PRO A 93 -19.44 -0.88 9.84
CA PRO A 93 -19.70 -1.90 10.86
C PRO A 93 -18.95 -1.64 12.18
N HIS A 94 -19.67 -1.84 13.29
CA HIS A 94 -19.05 -1.87 14.62
C HIS A 94 -18.47 -3.27 14.90
N ALA A 95 -17.35 -3.35 15.62
CA ALA A 95 -16.72 -4.62 16.00
C ALA A 95 -17.61 -5.60 16.78
N HIS A 96 -18.71 -5.13 17.39
CA HIS A 96 -19.64 -5.93 18.19
C HIS A 96 -21.04 -6.05 17.55
N GLY A 97 -21.15 -5.69 16.26
CA GLY A 97 -22.40 -5.71 15.50
C GLY A 97 -23.09 -4.35 15.41
N GLY A 98 -23.97 -4.20 14.41
CA GLY A 98 -24.59 -2.92 14.07
C GLY A 98 -23.73 -2.04 13.15
N LEU A 99 -24.25 -0.85 12.85
CA LEU A 99 -23.56 0.17 12.04
C LEU A 99 -23.31 1.43 12.86
N CYS A 100 -22.07 1.91 12.82
CA CYS A 100 -21.75 3.31 13.11
C CYS A 100 -22.24 4.15 11.93
N ASN A 101 -23.01 5.21 12.21
CA ASN A 101 -23.56 6.12 11.19
C ASN A 101 -22.94 7.53 11.26
N MET A 102 -21.76 7.66 11.87
CA MET A 102 -21.05 8.94 11.94
C MET A 102 -20.54 9.35 10.55
N HIS A 103 -20.66 10.63 10.22
CA HIS A 103 -20.16 11.20 8.98
C HIS A 103 -18.82 11.91 9.18
N GLY A 104 -17.93 11.81 8.20
CA GLY A 104 -16.57 12.33 8.29
C GLY A 104 -15.64 11.45 9.13
N ARG A 105 -14.49 12.01 9.51
CA ARG A 105 -13.44 11.33 10.26
C ARG A 105 -13.83 11.20 11.73
N HIS A 106 -13.82 9.97 12.24
CA HIS A 106 -14.04 9.67 13.65
C HIS A 106 -13.22 8.44 14.07
N SER A 107 -13.06 8.20 15.37
CA SER A 107 -12.17 7.14 15.88
C SER A 107 -12.90 6.15 16.76
N HIS A 108 -12.39 4.91 16.79
CA HIS A 108 -12.78 3.85 17.71
C HIS A 108 -11.54 3.17 18.30
N ASP A 109 -11.75 2.34 19.31
CA ASP A 109 -10.73 1.50 19.97
C ASP A 109 -10.55 0.12 19.32
N TYR A 110 -11.25 -0.12 18.20
CA TYR A 110 -11.20 -1.38 17.46
C TYR A 110 -10.74 -1.17 16.03
N TYR A 111 -10.00 -2.14 15.50
CA TYR A 111 -9.69 -2.21 14.08
C TYR A 111 -10.76 -2.99 13.31
N PRO A 112 -10.85 -2.84 11.98
CA PRO A 112 -11.86 -3.55 11.21
C PRO A 112 -11.62 -5.07 11.24
N ASN A 113 -12.67 -5.84 11.59
CA ASN A 113 -12.60 -7.30 11.54
C ASN A 113 -12.71 -7.79 10.08
N GLY A 114 -11.59 -8.26 9.53
CA GLY A 114 -11.46 -9.22 8.41
C GLY A 114 -12.25 -9.01 7.12
N GLY A 115 -11.56 -8.61 6.04
CA GLY A 115 -12.01 -8.69 4.65
C GLY A 115 -11.49 -7.54 3.78
N ASN A 116 -11.44 -7.70 2.45
CA ASN A 116 -11.09 -6.63 1.49
C ASN A 116 -12.16 -5.52 1.39
N ILE A 117 -12.98 -5.35 2.43
CA ILE A 117 -14.10 -4.39 2.47
C ILE A 117 -13.69 -3.05 3.10
N TYR A 118 -12.48 -2.95 3.67
CA TYR A 118 -11.91 -1.69 4.12
C TYR A 118 -10.65 -1.37 3.33
N ARG A 119 -10.47 -0.08 3.02
CA ARG A 119 -9.23 0.47 2.49
C ARG A 119 -8.72 1.50 3.47
N TYR A 120 -7.44 1.44 3.82
CA TYR A 120 -6.81 2.49 4.60
C TYR A 120 -6.41 3.66 3.68
N GLU A 121 -6.77 4.88 4.07
CA GLU A 121 -6.36 6.12 3.42
C GLU A 121 -5.77 7.05 4.50
N ARG A 122 -4.51 7.47 4.36
CA ARG A 122 -3.80 8.28 5.38
C ARG A 122 -4.62 9.46 5.94
N ASN A 123 -5.28 10.22 5.05
CA ASN A 123 -6.04 11.42 5.45
C ASN A 123 -7.45 11.13 5.98
N ARG A 124 -7.95 9.90 5.85
CA ARG A 124 -9.32 9.51 6.19
C ARG A 124 -9.42 8.38 7.20
N GLY A 125 -8.36 7.61 7.40
CA GLY A 125 -8.38 6.33 8.12
C GLY A 125 -8.96 5.21 7.26
N TYR A 126 -9.63 4.26 7.91
CA TYR A 126 -10.33 3.16 7.24
C TYR A 126 -11.60 3.65 6.55
N VAL A 127 -11.62 3.54 5.23
CA VAL A 127 -12.77 3.79 4.38
C VAL A 127 -13.47 2.46 4.13
N TRP A 128 -14.72 2.39 4.57
CA TRP A 128 -15.57 1.24 4.29
C TRP A 128 -16.00 1.24 2.82
N SER A 129 -15.68 0.16 2.10
CA SER A 129 -16.12 -0.05 0.73
C SER A 129 -17.45 -0.80 0.73
N ARG A 130 -18.54 -0.08 0.44
CA ARG A 130 -19.86 -0.68 0.16
C ARG A 130 -19.87 -1.54 -1.11
N THR A 131 -18.77 -1.58 -1.87
CA THR A 131 -18.59 -2.42 -3.07
C THR A 131 -18.21 -3.86 -2.69
N HIS A 132 -18.99 -4.49 -1.83
CA HIS A 132 -19.13 -5.94 -1.91
C HIS A 132 -20.19 -6.19 -2.99
N SER A 133 -19.97 -7.15 -3.90
CA SER A 133 -21.08 -7.70 -4.70
C SER A 133 -22.23 -7.95 -3.73
N ALA A 134 -23.43 -7.42 -4.02
CA ALA A 134 -24.56 -7.56 -3.13
C ALA A 134 -24.70 -9.05 -2.76
N SER A 135 -24.39 -9.39 -1.51
CA SER A 135 -24.70 -10.71 -0.99
C SER A 135 -26.21 -10.84 -1.10
N ALA A 136 -26.69 -11.90 -1.77
CA ALA A 136 -28.09 -12.23 -1.74
C ALA A 136 -28.53 -12.27 -0.26
N GLY A 137 -29.42 -11.36 0.13
CA GLY A 137 -29.98 -11.36 1.48
C GLY A 137 -30.61 -12.72 1.77
N TYR A 138 -30.54 -13.17 3.02
CA TYR A 138 -31.17 -14.42 3.45
C TYR A 138 -32.64 -14.43 3.00
N GLY A 139 -32.98 -15.31 2.05
CA GLY A 139 -34.32 -15.38 1.45
C GLY A 139 -34.44 -14.93 -0.01
N TYR A 140 -33.39 -14.43 -0.66
CA TYR A 140 -33.44 -14.18 -2.10
C TYR A 140 -33.28 -15.49 -2.89
N VAL A 141 -34.42 -16.05 -3.32
CA VAL A 141 -34.46 -17.11 -4.34
C VAL A 141 -34.46 -16.43 -5.70
N ARG A 142 -33.40 -16.63 -6.48
CA ARG A 142 -33.34 -16.18 -7.87
C ARG A 142 -34.50 -16.86 -8.63
N PRO A 143 -35.43 -16.12 -9.26
CA PRO A 143 -36.45 -16.75 -10.10
C PRO A 143 -35.72 -17.60 -11.14
N SER A 144 -36.08 -18.88 -11.26
CA SER A 144 -35.53 -19.71 -12.31
C SER A 144 -35.93 -19.09 -13.64
N THR A 145 -34.95 -18.67 -14.42
CA THR A 145 -35.18 -18.26 -15.80
C THR A 145 -35.62 -19.51 -16.53
N ARG A 146 -36.94 -19.73 -16.66
CA ARG A 146 -37.48 -20.73 -17.56
C ARG A 146 -37.02 -20.34 -18.97
N PRO A 147 -36.32 -21.21 -19.71
CA PRO A 147 -36.19 -20.98 -21.14
C PRO A 147 -37.59 -21.05 -21.74
N ASN A 148 -38.00 -19.97 -22.39
CA ASN A 148 -39.21 -19.94 -23.19
C ASN A 148 -39.04 -21.01 -24.28
N ALA A 149 -39.79 -22.10 -24.15
CA ALA A 149 -40.12 -22.94 -25.29
C ALA A 149 -40.96 -22.08 -26.24
N LEU A 150 -40.37 -21.71 -27.38
CA LEU A 150 -41.12 -21.24 -28.54
C LEU A 150 -41.14 -22.36 -29.56
N SER A 151 -42.30 -23.00 -29.63
CA SER A 151 -42.76 -23.76 -30.77
C SER A 151 -42.80 -22.88 -32.01
N LEU A 152 -42.30 -23.41 -33.12
CA LEU A 152 -42.83 -23.26 -34.48
C LEU A 152 -42.51 -24.55 -35.24
#